data_AF-A0A534S8Z0-F1
#
_entry.id   AF-A0A534S8Z0-F1
#
_cell.length_a   1.000
_cell.length_b   1.000
_cell.length_c   1.000
_cell.angle_alpha   90.00
_cell.angle_beta   90.00
_cell.angle_gamma   90.00
#
_symmetry.space_group_name_H-M   'P 1'
#
loop_
_entity.id
_entity.type
_entity.pdbx_description
1 polymer ?
#
loop_
_entity_poly.entity_id
_entity_poly.type
_entity_poly.pdbx_seq_one_letter_code
_entity_poly.pdbx_strand_id
1 'polypeptide(L)'
;MCAPIVPSAAIANTYRLNGTTGEKRCTTNSAANRFGTCTTDADCGSTAGACLQLPWVTADGQVMPFATGVQTNFTVTPGTFPTCEHSACVPCGNPHASCAGIPGCEVAGNPNGCVPRGTQGCCDQPGFIVPTFFVNILGGLCSRVDQIDCGVGVVNTSNPQTGDNDVIKMADTSDPGPDCIYGTTDDPPHKLCTATGEGNDLNGKIVSTIGNNSPDMNGIQFRLTTPELSTTWTDGQSPGGTCANGSTYDDGELLVSQLVLKAEPTSAGASGAFVDMNGDGCRRAGSGFIAPTNPDTDGPITVPGGAAGPLRPQSYDGTVGPVTGAVSEVFSGPNSPIRDIGFVAITPSNPAVVVAARTCTCTPVAGCPE
;
A
#
# COMPACT_ATOMS: atom_id res chain seq x y z
N MET A 1 -6.35 2.16 -31.92
CA MET A 1 -7.44 2.19 -30.91
C MET A 1 -6.87 1.71 -29.59
N CYS A 2 -7.51 2.04 -28.47
CA CYS A 2 -7.10 1.53 -27.17
C CYS A 2 -7.47 0.05 -27.02
N ALA A 3 -6.60 -0.75 -26.41
CA ALA A 3 -6.90 -2.15 -26.16
C ALA A 3 -8.01 -2.25 -25.09
N PRO A 4 -8.94 -3.19 -25.21
CA PRO A 4 -9.92 -3.40 -24.15
C PRO A 4 -9.25 -4.00 -22.91
N ILE A 5 -9.68 -3.59 -21.71
CA ILE A 5 -9.20 -4.19 -20.45
C ILE A 5 -9.60 -5.67 -20.35
N VAL A 6 -10.79 -5.99 -20.88
CA VAL A 6 -11.32 -7.35 -21.04
C VAL A 6 -11.73 -7.50 -22.51
N PRO A 7 -11.22 -8.49 -23.28
CA PRO A 7 -11.35 -8.56 -24.75
C PRO A 7 -12.75 -8.38 -25.36
N SER A 8 -13.82 -8.60 -24.59
CA SER A 8 -15.22 -8.49 -25.04
C SER A 8 -16.01 -7.35 -24.41
N ALA A 9 -15.38 -6.50 -23.59
CA ALA A 9 -16.03 -5.42 -22.87
C ALA A 9 -15.64 -4.04 -23.41
N ALA A 10 -16.56 -3.09 -23.35
CA ALA A 10 -16.21 -1.67 -23.50
C ALA A 10 -15.23 -1.25 -22.40
N ILE A 11 -14.33 -0.30 -22.68
CA ILE A 11 -13.37 0.21 -21.69
C ILE A 11 -14.08 0.95 -20.53
N ALA A 12 -15.16 1.67 -20.84
CA ALA A 12 -15.98 2.33 -19.83
C ALA A 12 -16.83 1.29 -19.09
N ASN A 13 -16.36 0.82 -17.93
CA ASN A 13 -17.04 -0.17 -17.10
C ASN A 13 -16.52 -0.14 -15.66
N THR A 14 -17.20 -0.87 -14.78
CA THR A 14 -16.65 -1.25 -13.47
C THR A 14 -15.98 -2.61 -13.59
N TYR A 15 -14.74 -2.69 -13.13
CA TYR A 15 -13.92 -3.88 -13.15
C TYR A 15 -13.56 -4.29 -11.72
N ARG A 16 -13.15 -5.55 -11.57
CA ARG A 16 -12.59 -6.08 -10.34
C ARG A 16 -11.29 -6.81 -10.61
N LEU A 17 -10.27 -6.48 -9.82
CA LEU A 17 -9.10 -7.33 -9.61
C LEU A 17 -9.35 -8.19 -8.36
N ASN A 18 -9.19 -9.50 -8.53
CA ASN A 18 -9.27 -10.46 -7.44
C ASN A 18 -7.87 -11.00 -7.18
N GLY A 19 -7.40 -10.83 -5.94
CA GLY A 19 -6.16 -11.41 -5.46
C GLY A 19 -6.08 -12.90 -5.73
N THR A 20 -4.86 -13.37 -5.96
CA THR A 20 -4.58 -14.78 -6.21
C THR A 20 -3.22 -15.13 -5.62
N THR A 21 -2.75 -16.35 -5.88
CA THR A 21 -1.38 -16.77 -5.61
C THR A 21 -0.55 -16.61 -6.88
N GLY A 22 0.63 -16.00 -6.74
CA GLY A 22 1.58 -15.81 -7.84
C GLY A 22 2.84 -16.62 -7.58
N GLU A 23 3.77 -16.64 -8.52
CA GLU A 23 5.01 -17.42 -8.43
C GLU A 23 5.87 -17.13 -7.18
N LYS A 24 6.86 -18.00 -6.91
CA LYS A 24 7.83 -17.76 -5.83
C LYS A 24 8.86 -16.69 -6.22
N ARG A 25 9.13 -15.78 -5.28
CA ARG A 25 10.09 -14.69 -5.41
C ARG A 25 10.95 -14.56 -4.16
N CYS A 26 12.18 -14.11 -4.36
CA CYS A 26 13.06 -13.71 -3.28
C CYS A 26 12.52 -12.45 -2.59
N THR A 27 12.43 -12.47 -1.27
CA THR A 27 11.91 -11.39 -0.42
C THR A 27 12.87 -10.20 -0.32
N THR A 28 12.39 -9.08 0.23
CA THR A 28 13.19 -7.85 0.39
C THR A 28 14.51 -8.06 1.15
N ASN A 29 14.54 -8.97 2.13
CA ASN A 29 15.72 -9.25 2.96
C ASN A 29 16.67 -10.32 2.38
N SER A 30 16.43 -10.77 1.15
CA SER A 30 17.29 -11.75 0.47
C SER A 30 18.71 -11.21 0.29
N ALA A 31 19.72 -12.04 0.57
CA ALA A 31 21.13 -11.67 0.43
C ALA A 31 21.59 -11.63 -1.05
N ALA A 32 20.86 -12.31 -1.93
CA ALA A 32 21.05 -12.23 -3.37
C ALA A 32 19.70 -12.28 -4.10
N ASN A 33 19.68 -11.82 -5.36
CA ASN A 33 18.54 -11.95 -6.27
C ASN A 33 17.21 -11.43 -5.72
N ARG A 34 17.24 -10.36 -4.90
CA ARG A 34 16.06 -9.72 -4.31
C ARG A 34 14.98 -9.48 -5.36
N PHE A 35 13.75 -9.89 -5.08
CA PHE A 35 12.58 -9.85 -5.98
C PHE A 35 12.68 -10.73 -7.25
N GLY A 36 13.82 -11.41 -7.46
CA GLY A 36 14.01 -12.38 -8.52
C GLY A 36 13.21 -13.67 -8.30
N THR A 37 13.07 -14.46 -9.37
CA THR A 37 12.46 -15.80 -9.30
C THR A 37 13.30 -16.74 -8.45
N CYS A 38 12.65 -17.62 -7.69
CA CYS A 38 13.34 -18.63 -6.90
C CYS A 38 12.55 -19.95 -6.85
N THR A 39 13.27 -21.04 -6.60
CA THR A 39 12.68 -22.34 -6.25
C THR A 39 13.02 -22.70 -4.79
N THR A 40 14.21 -22.29 -4.33
CA THR A 40 14.73 -22.54 -2.98
C THR A 40 15.42 -21.30 -2.42
N ASP A 41 15.71 -21.29 -1.13
CA ASP A 41 16.45 -20.20 -0.48
C ASP A 41 17.87 -20.03 -1.04
N ALA A 42 18.45 -21.06 -1.67
CA ALA A 42 19.76 -20.95 -2.31
C ALA A 42 19.76 -19.90 -3.44
N ASP A 43 18.65 -19.77 -4.16
CA ASP A 43 18.48 -18.76 -5.22
C ASP A 43 18.43 -17.33 -4.67
N CYS A 44 18.13 -17.20 -3.37
CA CYS A 44 18.03 -15.93 -2.64
C CYS A 44 19.26 -15.65 -1.75
N GLY A 45 20.40 -16.30 -2.04
CA GLY A 45 21.63 -16.15 -1.28
C GLY A 45 21.66 -16.95 0.03
N SER A 46 20.89 -18.04 0.11
CA SER A 46 20.75 -18.89 1.29
C SER A 46 20.15 -18.20 2.52
N THR A 47 19.47 -17.07 2.32
CA THR A 47 18.64 -16.45 3.36
C THR A 47 17.46 -17.37 3.66
N ALA A 48 17.44 -17.95 4.87
CA ALA A 48 16.42 -18.92 5.26
C ALA A 48 15.00 -18.31 5.20
N GLY A 49 14.08 -18.98 4.52
CA GLY A 49 12.70 -18.55 4.34
C GLY A 49 12.53 -17.37 3.38
N ALA A 50 13.54 -17.00 2.59
CA ALA A 50 13.48 -15.86 1.68
C ALA A 50 12.86 -16.20 0.32
N CYS A 51 12.79 -17.48 -0.08
CA CYS A 51 12.09 -17.87 -1.28
C CYS A 51 10.61 -18.14 -1.02
N LEU A 52 9.76 -17.12 -1.21
CA LEU A 52 8.35 -17.18 -0.81
C LEU A 52 7.38 -17.04 -1.98
N GLN A 53 6.26 -17.75 -1.86
CA GLN A 53 5.13 -17.66 -2.77
C GLN A 53 4.44 -16.31 -2.61
N LEU A 54 4.09 -15.65 -3.72
CA LEU A 54 3.25 -14.46 -3.69
C LEU A 54 1.78 -14.81 -3.35
N PRO A 55 1.04 -13.94 -2.63
CA PRO A 55 1.42 -12.62 -2.17
C PRO A 55 2.14 -12.64 -0.82
N TRP A 56 2.99 -11.63 -0.61
CA TRP A 56 3.58 -11.36 0.69
C TRP A 56 3.72 -9.85 0.89
N VAL A 57 3.83 -9.46 2.16
CA VAL A 57 4.22 -8.12 2.59
C VAL A 57 5.49 -8.26 3.43
N THR A 58 6.40 -7.31 3.28
CA THR A 58 7.52 -7.15 4.20
C THR A 58 7.43 -5.81 4.87
N ALA A 59 7.60 -5.77 6.17
CA ALA A 59 7.76 -4.54 6.94
C ALA A 59 9.02 -4.72 7.81
N ASP A 60 9.94 -3.76 7.79
CA ASP A 60 11.18 -3.82 8.57
C ASP A 60 12.02 -5.10 8.33
N GLY A 61 11.97 -5.63 7.12
CA GLY A 61 12.63 -6.89 6.74
C GLY A 61 11.99 -8.16 7.34
N GLN A 62 10.91 -8.04 8.11
CA GLN A 62 10.07 -9.16 8.51
C GLN A 62 9.13 -9.51 7.37
N VAL A 63 9.08 -10.79 7.01
CA VAL A 63 8.21 -11.25 5.94
C VAL A 63 6.92 -11.84 6.52
N MET A 64 5.80 -11.41 5.95
CA MET A 64 4.46 -11.82 6.33
C MET A 64 3.74 -12.35 5.08
N PRO A 65 3.28 -13.62 5.08
CA PRO A 65 2.34 -14.08 4.07
C PRO A 65 1.13 -13.16 4.05
N PHE A 66 0.68 -12.78 2.86
CA PHE A 66 -0.44 -11.85 2.73
C PHE A 66 -1.70 -12.55 2.24
N ALA A 67 -2.86 -11.93 2.46
CA ALA A 67 -4.13 -12.55 2.12
C ALA A 67 -4.33 -12.64 0.60
N THR A 68 -4.83 -13.79 0.11
CA THR A 68 -5.23 -13.97 -1.30
C THR A 68 -6.65 -13.47 -1.58
N GLY A 69 -7.42 -13.11 -0.55
CA GLY A 69 -8.80 -12.62 -0.66
C GLY A 69 -8.93 -11.12 -0.94
N VAL A 70 -7.84 -10.44 -1.33
CA VAL A 70 -7.86 -9.01 -1.66
C VAL A 70 -8.75 -8.77 -2.88
N GLN A 71 -9.58 -7.72 -2.83
CA GLN A 71 -10.42 -7.31 -3.94
C GLN A 71 -10.30 -5.82 -4.18
N THR A 72 -10.21 -5.43 -5.45
CA THR A 72 -10.23 -4.03 -5.86
C THR A 72 -11.24 -3.85 -6.97
N ASN A 73 -12.37 -3.24 -6.64
CA ASN A 73 -13.36 -2.76 -7.60
C ASN A 73 -12.98 -1.35 -8.03
N PHE A 74 -13.00 -1.07 -9.33
CA PHE A 74 -12.75 0.28 -9.84
C PHE A 74 -13.56 0.53 -11.10
N THR A 75 -14.01 1.77 -11.25
CA THR A 75 -14.72 2.24 -12.45
C THR A 75 -13.78 3.03 -13.33
N VAL A 76 -13.81 2.76 -14.63
CA VAL A 76 -12.90 3.37 -15.61
C VAL A 76 -13.64 4.35 -16.51
N THR A 77 -13.08 5.54 -16.65
CA THR A 77 -13.49 6.53 -17.65
C THR A 77 -12.52 6.44 -18.84
N PRO A 78 -13.02 6.29 -20.08
CA PRO A 78 -12.17 6.02 -21.22
C PRO A 78 -11.35 7.25 -21.61
N GLY A 79 -10.04 7.17 -21.43
CA GLY A 79 -9.07 7.99 -22.15
C GLY A 79 -9.02 7.75 -23.66
N THR A 80 -8.18 8.52 -24.33
CA THR A 80 -8.13 8.60 -25.80
C THR A 80 -6.82 8.06 -26.39
N PHE A 81 -6.89 7.54 -27.61
CA PHE A 81 -5.69 7.19 -28.39
C PHE A 81 -4.86 8.45 -28.71
N PRO A 82 -3.51 8.39 -28.70
CA PRO A 82 -2.67 7.19 -28.57
C PRO A 82 -2.34 6.76 -27.14
N THR A 83 -2.48 7.65 -26.15
CA THR A 83 -2.02 7.39 -24.77
C THR A 83 -2.83 6.28 -24.10
N CYS A 84 -4.13 6.20 -24.39
CA CYS A 84 -5.04 5.18 -23.86
C CYS A 84 -4.94 5.04 -22.33
N GLU A 85 -4.70 6.17 -21.67
CA GLU A 85 -4.64 6.30 -20.23
C GLU A 85 -6.05 6.59 -19.72
N HIS A 86 -6.65 5.63 -19.04
CA HIS A 86 -8.02 5.73 -18.58
C HIS A 86 -8.04 6.04 -17.10
N SER A 87 -8.70 7.13 -16.71
CA SER A 87 -8.87 7.45 -15.30
C SER A 87 -9.69 6.36 -14.61
N ALA A 88 -9.19 5.85 -13.50
CA ALA A 88 -9.85 4.86 -12.67
C ALA A 88 -10.24 5.48 -11.33
N CYS A 89 -11.31 4.98 -10.74
CA CYS A 89 -11.71 5.34 -9.40
C CYS A 89 -12.16 4.10 -8.62
N VAL A 90 -11.68 3.99 -7.38
CA VAL A 90 -12.07 2.95 -6.41
C VAL A 90 -13.19 3.54 -5.54
N PRO A 91 -14.44 3.04 -5.63
CA PRO A 91 -15.57 3.63 -4.92
C PRO A 91 -15.44 3.45 -3.40
N CYS A 92 -16.12 4.32 -2.65
CA CYS A 92 -16.15 4.29 -1.17
C CYS A 92 -17.59 4.26 -0.60
N GLY A 93 -18.60 4.68 -1.38
CA GLY A 93 -19.91 4.97 -0.82
C GLY A 93 -19.86 6.24 0.03
N ASN A 94 -20.23 6.15 1.30
CA ASN A 94 -20.11 7.21 2.29
C ASN A 94 -18.77 7.08 3.06
N PRO A 95 -17.79 7.98 2.86
CA PRO A 95 -16.51 7.96 3.59
C PRO A 95 -16.62 8.41 5.05
N HIS A 96 -17.79 8.86 5.49
CA HIS A 96 -18.05 9.32 6.86
C HIS A 96 -18.88 8.31 7.67
N ALA A 97 -18.99 7.07 7.21
CA ALA A 97 -19.71 6.04 7.95
C ALA A 97 -18.88 5.49 9.12
N SER A 98 -19.58 4.78 10.01
CA SER A 98 -18.92 3.96 11.04
C SER A 98 -18.02 2.92 10.40
N CYS A 99 -16.85 2.72 11.02
CA CYS A 99 -15.90 1.70 10.68
C CYS A 99 -16.31 0.38 11.31
N ALA A 100 -17.11 -0.41 10.59
CA ALA A 100 -17.57 -1.73 11.04
C ALA A 100 -16.43 -2.68 11.46
N GLY A 101 -15.21 -2.40 10.99
CA GLY A 101 -14.01 -3.15 11.27
C GLY A 101 -13.32 -2.92 12.61
N ILE A 102 -13.56 -1.76 13.21
CA ILE A 102 -12.85 -1.29 14.41
C ILE A 102 -13.83 -0.67 15.41
N PRO A 103 -14.91 -1.37 15.79
CA PRO A 103 -15.91 -0.86 16.74
C PRO A 103 -15.30 -0.37 18.07
N GLY A 104 -14.15 -0.92 18.51
CA GLY A 104 -13.41 -0.45 19.68
C GLY A 104 -12.93 1.01 19.60
N CYS A 105 -12.88 1.59 18.40
CA CYS A 105 -12.57 3.01 18.20
C CYS A 105 -13.80 3.92 18.21
N GLU A 106 -15.02 3.37 18.21
CA GLU A 106 -16.27 4.14 18.21
C GLU A 106 -16.84 4.34 19.62
N VAL A 107 -16.06 4.00 20.65
CA VAL A 107 -16.41 4.17 22.06
C VAL A 107 -16.35 5.64 22.45
N ALA A 108 -17.34 6.11 23.21
CA ALA A 108 -17.46 7.49 23.62
C ALA A 108 -16.20 7.98 24.36
N GLY A 109 -15.65 9.11 23.92
CA GLY A 109 -14.43 9.69 24.50
C GLY A 109 -13.13 9.07 23.99
N ASN A 110 -13.19 8.08 23.08
CA ASN A 110 -12.04 7.39 22.50
C ASN A 110 -10.99 6.98 23.57
N PRO A 111 -11.40 6.22 24.60
CA PRO A 111 -10.50 5.83 25.70
C PRO A 111 -9.33 4.95 25.21
N ASN A 112 -9.49 4.29 24.07
CA ASN A 112 -8.52 3.37 23.48
C ASN A 112 -7.42 4.09 22.66
N GLY A 113 -7.49 5.42 22.54
CA GLY A 113 -6.43 6.20 21.88
C GLY A 113 -6.35 5.98 20.38
N CYS A 114 -7.43 5.54 19.73
CA CYS A 114 -7.50 5.45 18.28
C CYS A 114 -7.23 6.82 17.65
N VAL A 115 -6.81 6.87 16.39
CA VAL A 115 -6.64 8.13 15.66
C VAL A 115 -7.95 8.94 15.78
N PRO A 116 -7.94 10.21 16.21
CA PRO A 116 -9.16 10.98 16.40
C PRO A 116 -9.93 11.15 15.09
N ARG A 117 -11.12 10.55 15.02
CA ARG A 117 -11.90 10.40 13.79
C ARG A 117 -12.97 11.47 13.63
N GLY A 118 -12.77 12.67 14.17
CA GLY A 118 -13.79 13.73 14.34
C GLY A 118 -14.72 13.95 13.14
N THR A 119 -14.19 13.87 11.91
CA THR A 119 -14.95 13.89 10.64
C THR A 119 -14.56 12.77 9.66
N GLN A 120 -13.66 11.86 10.05
CA GLN A 120 -13.14 10.81 9.18
C GLN A 120 -13.83 9.49 9.54
N GLY A 121 -14.66 8.97 8.64
CA GLY A 121 -15.28 7.66 8.79
C GLY A 121 -14.48 6.59 8.06
N CYS A 122 -15.15 5.47 7.80
CA CYS A 122 -14.71 4.50 6.81
C CYS A 122 -15.74 4.42 5.70
N CYS A 123 -15.33 3.88 4.56
CA CYS A 123 -16.22 3.54 3.48
C CYS A 123 -17.23 2.49 3.94
N ASP A 124 -18.53 2.79 3.86
CA ASP A 124 -19.60 1.81 4.09
C ASP A 124 -19.76 0.81 2.94
N GLN A 125 -19.27 1.18 1.75
CA GLN A 125 -19.23 0.32 0.59
C GLN A 125 -17.84 0.39 -0.04
N PRO A 126 -16.82 -0.18 0.60
CA PRO A 126 -15.45 -0.12 0.12
C PRO A 126 -15.32 -0.75 -1.28
N GLY A 127 -14.52 -0.12 -2.12
CA GLY A 127 -14.08 -0.64 -3.41
C GLY A 127 -12.86 -1.53 -3.25
N PHE A 128 -12.04 -1.25 -2.24
CA PHE A 128 -10.86 -2.02 -1.87
C PHE A 128 -11.09 -2.79 -0.57
N ILE A 129 -10.87 -4.09 -0.59
CA ILE A 129 -11.07 -4.97 0.55
C ILE A 129 -9.83 -5.84 0.71
N VAL A 130 -9.26 -5.84 1.92
CA VAL A 130 -8.21 -6.75 2.33
C VAL A 130 -8.74 -7.56 3.52
N PRO A 131 -8.74 -8.90 3.45
CA PRO A 131 -9.05 -9.72 4.61
C PRO A 131 -8.13 -9.38 5.78
N THR A 132 -8.65 -9.44 7.01
CA THR A 132 -7.80 -9.35 8.21
C THR A 132 -6.64 -10.35 8.08
N PHE A 133 -5.43 -9.89 8.39
CA PHE A 133 -4.21 -10.64 8.19
C PHE A 133 -3.37 -10.67 9.46
N PHE A 134 -2.59 -11.75 9.58
CA PHE A 134 -1.72 -11.97 10.72
C PHE A 134 -0.40 -11.22 10.53
N VAL A 135 -0.01 -10.47 11.56
CA VAL A 135 1.30 -9.83 11.65
C VAL A 135 2.11 -10.61 12.68
N ASN A 136 3.23 -11.21 12.25
CA ASN A 136 4.06 -12.07 13.10
C ASN A 136 4.99 -11.30 14.05
N ILE A 137 4.92 -9.97 14.03
CA ILE A 137 5.67 -9.06 14.90
C ILE A 137 5.03 -9.07 16.31
N LEU A 138 5.85 -8.86 17.36
CA LEU A 138 5.41 -8.76 18.77
C LEU A 138 4.61 -9.96 19.31
N GLY A 139 4.86 -11.18 18.80
CA GLY A 139 4.23 -12.40 19.33
C GLY A 139 2.90 -12.79 18.65
N GLY A 140 2.52 -12.09 17.59
CA GLY A 140 1.36 -12.40 16.78
C GLY A 140 0.19 -11.43 17.01
N LEU A 141 -0.11 -10.63 16.01
CA LEU A 141 -1.12 -9.58 16.03
C LEU A 141 -2.12 -9.78 14.89
N CYS A 142 -3.31 -9.22 15.06
CA CYS A 142 -4.22 -8.99 13.95
C CYS A 142 -3.95 -7.62 13.34
N SER A 143 -4.02 -7.55 12.02
CA SER A 143 -4.04 -6.29 11.30
C SER A 143 -5.12 -6.30 10.23
N ARG A 144 -5.74 -5.15 10.03
CA ARG A 144 -6.69 -4.90 8.93
C ARG A 144 -6.42 -3.54 8.34
N VAL A 145 -6.87 -3.36 7.11
CA VAL A 145 -6.95 -2.05 6.47
C VAL A 145 -8.41 -1.77 6.11
N ASP A 146 -8.89 -0.61 6.51
CA ASP A 146 -10.22 -0.13 6.18
C ASP A 146 -10.10 1.06 5.24
N GLN A 147 -10.74 1.00 4.07
CA GLN A 147 -10.76 2.12 3.14
C GLN A 147 -11.48 3.32 3.80
N ILE A 148 -10.85 4.50 3.80
CA ILE A 148 -11.37 5.70 4.47
C ILE A 148 -11.83 6.79 3.51
N ASP A 149 -11.43 6.71 2.25
CA ASP A 149 -11.89 7.59 1.19
C ASP A 149 -11.83 6.87 -0.15
N CYS A 150 -12.35 7.48 -1.21
CA CYS A 150 -12.23 6.93 -2.54
C CYS A 150 -10.79 6.89 -3.02
N GLY A 151 -10.50 5.81 -3.74
CA GLY A 151 -9.26 5.71 -4.48
C GLY A 151 -9.36 6.31 -5.87
N VAL A 152 -8.19 6.65 -6.40
CA VAL A 152 -7.99 7.17 -7.75
C VAL A 152 -6.97 6.33 -8.48
N GLY A 153 -6.86 6.48 -9.79
CA GLY A 153 -5.79 5.83 -10.49
C GLY A 153 -5.89 5.93 -11.99
N VAL A 154 -5.10 5.08 -12.63
CA VAL A 154 -4.97 4.96 -14.06
C VAL A 154 -4.98 3.49 -14.44
N VAL A 155 -5.71 3.17 -15.51
CA VAL A 155 -5.52 1.94 -16.28
C VAL A 155 -5.02 2.33 -17.66
N ASN A 156 -3.79 1.95 -18.00
CA ASN A 156 -3.23 2.23 -19.31
C ASN A 156 -3.34 1.00 -20.21
N THR A 157 -4.04 1.15 -21.34
CA THR A 157 -4.28 0.07 -22.32
C THR A 157 -3.62 0.34 -23.68
N SER A 158 -2.70 1.31 -23.76
CA SER A 158 -1.98 1.56 -25.01
C SER A 158 -1.21 0.32 -25.46
N ASN A 159 -1.20 0.07 -26.76
CA ASN A 159 -0.48 -1.04 -27.39
C ASN A 159 0.10 -0.55 -28.74
N PRO A 160 1.43 -0.36 -28.86
CA PRO A 160 2.45 -0.58 -27.81
C PRO A 160 2.28 0.37 -26.63
N GLN A 161 2.87 0.01 -25.49
CA GLN A 161 2.76 0.78 -24.24
C GLN A 161 3.47 2.14 -24.37
N THR A 162 2.82 3.20 -23.89
CA THR A 162 3.27 4.60 -23.95
C THR A 162 3.19 5.31 -22.60
N GLY A 163 2.50 4.72 -21.63
CA GLY A 163 2.45 5.18 -20.26
C GLY A 163 3.73 4.86 -19.50
N ASP A 164 3.90 5.60 -18.41
CA ASP A 164 5.01 5.52 -17.47
C ASP A 164 4.38 5.57 -16.07
N ASN A 165 4.09 4.40 -15.52
CA ASN A 165 3.24 4.23 -14.35
C ASN A 165 4.02 3.73 -13.12
N ASP A 166 5.34 3.80 -13.17
CA ASP A 166 6.19 3.61 -11.99
C ASP A 166 5.77 4.56 -10.86
N VAL A 167 5.81 4.06 -9.63
CA VAL A 167 5.51 4.84 -8.43
C VAL A 167 6.78 4.97 -7.62
N ILE A 168 7.16 6.20 -7.30
CA ILE A 168 8.31 6.51 -6.47
C ILE A 168 7.81 7.28 -5.26
N LYS A 169 7.87 6.66 -4.08
CA LYS A 169 7.59 7.32 -2.81
C LYS A 169 8.90 7.64 -2.11
N MET A 170 8.99 8.85 -1.57
CA MET A 170 10.14 9.33 -0.82
C MET A 170 9.62 9.94 0.46
N ALA A 171 10.02 9.38 1.59
CA ALA A 171 9.64 9.82 2.91
C ALA A 171 10.75 10.67 3.53
N ASP A 172 10.36 11.80 4.11
CA ASP A 172 11.24 12.66 4.89
C ASP A 172 10.64 12.90 6.27
N THR A 173 11.40 12.64 7.33
CA THR A 173 11.01 13.03 8.68
C THR A 173 11.29 14.53 8.81
N SER A 174 10.34 15.35 8.38
CA SER A 174 10.58 16.76 8.12
C SER A 174 10.98 17.64 9.31
N ASP A 175 10.91 17.17 10.56
CA ASP A 175 11.39 17.92 11.73
C ASP A 175 11.30 17.14 13.07
N PRO A 176 11.78 15.90 13.26
CA PRO A 176 11.66 15.18 14.55
C PRO A 176 12.51 15.75 15.71
N GLY A 177 13.10 16.94 15.54
CA GLY A 177 14.12 17.46 16.45
C GLY A 177 15.52 16.86 16.21
N PRO A 178 16.56 17.33 16.93
CA PRO A 178 17.95 16.93 16.71
C PRO A 178 18.28 15.45 16.82
N ASP A 179 17.41 14.63 17.46
CA ASP A 179 17.65 13.19 17.62
C ASP A 179 17.09 12.32 16.49
N CYS A 180 16.38 12.93 15.54
CA CYS A 180 15.75 12.28 14.40
C CYS A 180 14.66 11.25 14.78
N ILE A 181 14.02 11.41 15.93
CA ILE A 181 12.97 10.50 16.42
C ILE A 181 11.72 11.28 16.80
N TYR A 182 10.59 11.00 16.14
CA TYR A 182 9.32 11.55 16.58
C TYR A 182 8.87 11.00 17.93
N GLY A 183 8.23 11.87 18.71
CA GLY A 183 7.67 11.56 20.02
C GLY A 183 8.55 11.89 21.20
N THR A 184 9.67 12.54 20.93
CA THR A 184 10.60 12.97 21.96
C THR A 184 10.26 14.39 22.38
N THR A 185 10.90 14.85 23.45
CA THR A 185 10.59 16.16 24.03
C THR A 185 11.01 17.34 23.15
N ASP A 186 11.78 17.07 22.09
CA ASP A 186 12.32 18.02 21.13
C ASP A 186 11.52 18.11 19.82
N ASP A 187 10.41 17.38 19.70
CA ASP A 187 9.46 17.53 18.59
C ASP A 187 8.98 19.00 18.47
N PRO A 188 9.14 19.63 17.29
CA PRO A 188 8.60 20.94 17.01
C PRO A 188 7.08 20.88 16.79
N PRO A 189 6.39 22.03 16.87
CA PRO A 189 4.95 22.08 16.65
C PRO A 189 4.54 21.60 15.25
N HIS A 190 3.47 20.83 15.15
CA HIS A 190 2.90 20.36 13.89
C HIS A 190 2.65 21.51 12.90
N LYS A 191 3.01 21.30 11.63
CA LYS A 191 2.82 22.29 10.56
C LYS A 191 1.43 22.12 9.90
N LEU A 192 0.97 23.17 9.20
CA LEU A 192 -0.36 23.18 8.57
C LEU A 192 -0.38 22.44 7.23
N CYS A 193 -1.49 21.73 6.97
CA CYS A 193 -1.75 21.11 5.67
C CYS A 193 -1.96 22.12 4.53
N THR A 194 -0.94 22.32 3.70
CA THR A 194 -1.03 23.10 2.46
C THR A 194 -0.24 22.41 1.34
N ALA A 195 -0.53 22.72 0.07
CA ALA A 195 0.16 22.10 -1.08
C ALA A 195 1.69 22.37 -1.11
N THR A 196 2.15 23.43 -0.44
CA THR A 196 3.56 23.76 -0.25
C THR A 196 4.04 23.51 1.19
N GLY A 197 3.13 23.06 2.07
CA GLY A 197 3.40 22.76 3.47
C GLY A 197 3.58 21.26 3.68
N GLU A 198 3.98 20.88 4.89
CA GLU A 198 4.32 19.50 5.29
C GLU A 198 3.10 18.61 5.51
N GLY A 199 1.91 19.00 5.02
CA GLY A 199 0.67 18.28 5.33
C GLY A 199 0.16 18.54 6.74
N ASN A 200 -0.99 17.96 7.11
CA ASN A 200 -1.45 17.87 8.51
C ASN A 200 -0.80 16.67 9.20
N ASP A 201 0.24 16.10 8.58
CA ASP A 201 0.88 14.96 9.19
C ASP A 201 1.62 15.45 10.44
N LEU A 202 1.45 14.69 11.51
CA LEU A 202 1.94 15.06 12.81
C LEU A 202 3.48 14.99 12.80
N ASN A 203 4.05 14.16 11.91
CA ASN A 203 5.39 13.60 12.02
C ASN A 203 6.10 13.35 10.66
N GLY A 204 5.83 14.05 9.55
CA GLY A 204 6.64 13.84 8.34
C GLY A 204 6.00 14.22 7.02
N LYS A 205 6.68 13.86 5.93
CA LYS A 205 6.22 14.10 4.56
C LYS A 205 6.58 12.95 3.63
N ILE A 206 5.57 12.37 2.99
CA ILE A 206 5.76 11.46 1.85
C ILE A 206 5.48 12.17 0.52
N VAL A 207 6.47 12.18 -0.38
CA VAL A 207 6.34 12.65 -1.75
C VAL A 207 6.18 11.46 -2.68
N SER A 208 5.04 11.36 -3.36
CA SER A 208 4.83 10.41 -4.46
C SER A 208 5.10 11.10 -5.80
N THR A 209 5.95 10.47 -6.62
CA THR A 209 6.21 10.85 -8.01
C THR A 209 5.82 9.69 -8.93
N ILE A 210 5.25 10.04 -10.07
CA ILE A 210 4.84 9.10 -11.09
C ILE A 210 5.82 9.12 -12.26
N GLY A 211 6.25 7.92 -12.63
CA GLY A 211 7.05 7.64 -13.80
C GLY A 211 8.56 7.73 -13.57
N ASN A 212 9.30 7.00 -14.39
CA ASN A 212 10.77 6.96 -14.39
C ASN A 212 11.39 7.53 -15.69
N ASN A 213 10.57 8.15 -16.54
CA ASN A 213 10.87 8.64 -17.89
C ASN A 213 11.11 7.54 -18.95
N SER A 214 10.64 6.32 -18.70
CA SER A 214 10.66 5.22 -19.65
C SER A 214 9.26 4.63 -19.80
N PRO A 215 8.81 4.29 -21.03
CA PRO A 215 7.57 3.56 -21.19
C PRO A 215 7.58 2.22 -20.43
N ASP A 216 6.44 1.87 -19.85
CA ASP A 216 6.27 0.61 -19.15
C ASP A 216 6.33 -0.59 -20.12
N MET A 217 6.45 -1.80 -19.57
CA MET A 217 6.30 -3.03 -20.36
C MET A 217 4.93 -3.12 -21.04
N ASN A 218 4.91 -3.68 -22.27
CA ASN A 218 3.68 -4.00 -23.00
C ASN A 218 2.71 -4.86 -22.19
N GLY A 219 1.47 -4.42 -22.15
CA GLY A 219 0.35 -5.01 -21.41
C GLY A 219 -0.54 -3.91 -20.83
N ILE A 220 -1.63 -4.32 -20.20
CA ILE A 220 -2.54 -3.41 -19.49
C ILE A 220 -1.92 -3.13 -18.11
N GLN A 221 -1.56 -1.87 -17.89
CA GLN A 221 -0.95 -1.40 -16.64
C GLN A 221 -2.03 -0.86 -15.71
N PHE A 222 -1.90 -1.14 -14.41
CA PHE A 222 -2.77 -0.63 -13.35
C PHE A 222 -1.91 0.16 -12.36
N ARG A 223 -2.34 1.38 -12.04
CA ARG A 223 -1.88 2.15 -10.88
C ARG A 223 -3.12 2.63 -10.14
N LEU A 224 -3.38 2.10 -8.95
CA LEU A 224 -4.59 2.40 -8.18
C LEU A 224 -4.20 2.83 -6.78
N THR A 225 -4.43 4.09 -6.44
CA THR A 225 -4.20 4.66 -5.10
C THR A 225 -5.46 4.52 -4.26
N THR A 226 -5.37 3.97 -3.05
CA THR A 226 -6.50 3.82 -2.13
C THR A 226 -6.13 4.35 -0.74
N PRO A 227 -6.82 5.38 -0.22
CA PRO A 227 -6.69 5.84 1.16
C PRO A 227 -7.29 4.84 2.15
N GLU A 228 -6.51 4.47 3.16
CA GLU A 228 -6.80 3.40 4.11
C GLU A 228 -6.36 3.78 5.53
N LEU A 229 -7.05 3.23 6.52
CA LEU A 229 -6.61 3.17 7.89
C LEU A 229 -6.18 1.75 8.21
N SER A 230 -4.89 1.54 8.47
CA SER A 230 -4.40 0.30 9.05
C SER A 230 -4.62 0.33 10.55
N THR A 231 -5.18 -0.75 11.09
CA THR A 231 -5.31 -0.98 12.53
C THR A 231 -4.66 -2.30 12.87
N THR A 232 -3.75 -2.29 13.84
CA THR A 232 -3.07 -3.49 14.36
C THR A 232 -3.30 -3.60 15.86
N TRP A 233 -3.69 -4.78 16.33
CA TRP A 233 -4.08 -5.01 17.73
C TRP A 233 -3.78 -6.43 18.19
N THR A 234 -3.83 -6.64 19.51
CA THR A 234 -3.86 -7.99 20.07
C THR A 234 -5.30 -8.50 20.03
N ASP A 235 -5.55 -9.53 19.24
CA ASP A 235 -6.88 -10.14 19.12
C ASP A 235 -7.16 -11.05 20.32
N GLY A 236 -8.16 -10.68 21.13
CA GLY A 236 -8.64 -11.46 22.26
C GLY A 236 -9.69 -12.51 21.89
N GLN A 237 -10.17 -12.50 20.65
CA GLN A 237 -11.26 -13.33 20.13
C GLN A 237 -10.74 -14.53 19.33
N SER A 238 -9.59 -14.39 18.67
CA SER A 238 -8.90 -15.49 18.01
C SER A 238 -8.14 -16.38 19.00
N PRO A 239 -7.92 -17.68 18.69
CA PRO A 239 -6.94 -18.48 19.40
C PRO A 239 -5.60 -17.74 19.50
N GLY A 240 -4.95 -17.78 20.66
CA GLY A 240 -3.71 -17.04 20.90
C GLY A 240 -2.66 -17.30 19.82
N GLY A 241 -2.08 -16.23 19.27
CA GLY A 241 -1.11 -16.30 18.18
C GLY A 241 -1.71 -16.56 16.80
N THR A 242 -3.03 -16.39 16.64
CA THR A 242 -3.70 -16.47 15.33
C THR A 242 -4.49 -15.19 15.05
N CYS A 243 -4.81 -14.96 13.78
CA CYS A 243 -5.71 -13.90 13.36
C CYS A 243 -6.75 -14.47 12.39
N ALA A 244 -8.01 -14.57 12.82
CA ALA A 244 -9.07 -15.07 11.98
C ALA A 244 -9.44 -14.06 10.89
N ASN A 245 -9.82 -14.56 9.71
CA ASN A 245 -10.35 -13.70 8.66
C ASN A 245 -11.65 -13.06 9.13
N GLY A 246 -11.72 -11.74 9.09
CA GLY A 246 -12.86 -10.97 9.53
C GLY A 246 -12.80 -10.54 11.00
N SER A 247 -11.72 -10.83 11.73
CA SER A 247 -11.51 -10.28 13.08
C SER A 247 -11.63 -8.75 13.06
N THR A 248 -12.27 -8.23 14.10
CA THR A 248 -12.49 -6.81 14.35
C THR A 248 -11.66 -6.35 15.55
N TYR A 249 -11.37 -5.05 15.60
CA TYR A 249 -10.81 -4.44 16.81
C TYR A 249 -11.96 -4.02 17.73
N ASP A 250 -12.06 -4.63 18.90
CA ASP A 250 -13.16 -4.45 19.85
C ASP A 250 -12.75 -3.71 21.12
N ASP A 251 -13.75 -3.19 21.85
CA ASP A 251 -13.49 -2.49 23.11
C ASP A 251 -12.88 -3.43 24.15
N GLY A 252 -11.84 -2.94 24.84
CA GLY A 252 -11.06 -3.72 25.80
C GLY A 252 -9.90 -4.52 25.19
N GLU A 253 -9.73 -4.52 23.86
CA GLU A 253 -8.53 -5.04 23.22
C GLU A 253 -7.39 -4.02 23.20
N LEU A 254 -6.15 -4.50 23.24
CA LEU A 254 -4.98 -3.63 23.19
C LEU A 254 -4.70 -3.22 21.74
N LEU A 255 -4.94 -1.94 21.45
CA LEU A 255 -4.46 -1.30 20.23
C LEU A 255 -2.93 -1.25 20.25
N VAL A 256 -2.29 -1.76 19.20
CA VAL A 256 -0.83 -1.69 19.02
C VAL A 256 -0.46 -0.49 18.16
N SER A 257 -1.16 -0.29 17.04
CA SER A 257 -0.97 0.86 16.17
C SER A 257 -2.20 1.16 15.32
N GLN A 258 -2.32 2.43 14.92
CA GLN A 258 -3.22 2.87 13.87
C GLN A 258 -2.51 3.87 12.97
N LEU A 259 -2.59 3.63 11.67
CA LEU A 259 -1.79 4.31 10.68
C LEU A 259 -2.66 4.69 9.49
N VAL A 260 -2.69 5.96 9.12
CA VAL A 260 -3.32 6.42 7.88
C VAL A 260 -2.31 6.21 6.75
N LEU A 261 -2.72 5.55 5.68
CA LEU A 261 -1.87 5.26 4.53
C LEU A 261 -2.66 5.34 3.23
N LYS A 262 -1.95 5.48 2.12
CA LYS A 262 -2.45 5.46 0.75
C LYS A 262 -1.70 4.36 0.02
N ALA A 263 -2.29 3.18 0.01
CA ALA A 263 -1.76 2.09 -0.79
C ALA A 263 -1.77 2.52 -2.27
N GLU A 264 -0.61 2.52 -2.92
CA GLU A 264 -0.50 2.88 -4.35
C GLU A 264 0.10 1.71 -5.16
N PRO A 265 -0.59 0.54 -5.22
CA PRO A 265 -0.15 -0.57 -6.05
C PRO A 265 -0.05 -0.18 -7.52
N THR A 266 1.09 -0.54 -8.12
CA THR A 266 1.37 -0.39 -9.55
C THR A 266 1.93 -1.67 -10.15
N SER A 267 1.60 -1.96 -11.41
CA SER A 267 2.18 -3.08 -12.17
C SER A 267 3.43 -2.73 -12.97
N ALA A 268 3.83 -1.45 -13.00
CA ALA A 268 4.95 -0.94 -13.79
C ALA A 268 6.31 -1.00 -13.08
N GLY A 269 6.33 -0.66 -11.78
CA GLY A 269 7.54 -0.56 -10.97
C GLY A 269 7.26 0.27 -9.71
N ALA A 270 7.84 -0.07 -8.58
CA ALA A 270 7.61 0.67 -7.33
C ALA A 270 8.92 0.90 -6.59
N SER A 271 9.16 2.11 -6.10
CA SER A 271 10.34 2.47 -5.30
C SER A 271 9.95 3.25 -4.05
N GLY A 272 10.63 2.99 -2.95
CA GLY A 272 10.49 3.71 -1.68
C GLY A 272 11.84 4.04 -1.07
N ALA A 273 11.95 5.14 -0.35
CA ALA A 273 13.17 5.53 0.36
C ALA A 273 12.87 6.51 1.49
N PHE A 274 13.68 6.43 2.55
CA PHE A 274 13.81 7.49 3.53
C PHE A 274 14.95 8.42 3.10
N VAL A 275 14.61 9.68 2.86
CA VAL A 275 15.54 10.69 2.35
C VAL A 275 15.46 11.95 3.19
N ASP A 276 16.61 12.59 3.35
CA ASP A 276 16.72 13.91 3.93
C ASP A 276 16.48 14.95 2.81
N MET A 277 15.25 15.46 2.66
CA MET A 277 14.91 16.42 1.59
C MET A 277 15.22 17.86 2.01
N ASN A 278 15.23 18.16 3.31
CA ASN A 278 15.40 19.50 3.86
C ASN A 278 16.87 19.80 4.30
N GLY A 279 17.75 18.79 4.34
CA GLY A 279 19.16 18.87 4.70
C GLY A 279 19.46 18.83 6.20
N ASP A 280 18.52 18.37 7.03
CA ASP A 280 18.65 18.34 8.50
C ASP A 280 19.42 17.11 9.04
N GLY A 281 19.74 16.15 8.16
CA GLY A 281 20.45 14.93 8.51
C GLY A 281 19.55 13.78 8.97
N CYS A 282 18.24 13.97 9.04
CA CYS A 282 17.25 12.99 9.50
C CYS A 282 16.77 12.02 8.42
N ARG A 283 17.71 11.44 7.66
CA ARG A 283 17.41 10.38 6.68
C ARG A 283 17.00 9.02 7.28
N ARG A 284 17.02 8.86 8.61
CA ARG A 284 16.86 7.57 9.30
C ARG A 284 15.54 7.47 10.03
N ALA A 285 14.46 7.39 9.27
CA ALA A 285 13.17 6.98 9.81
C ALA A 285 13.14 5.44 9.94
N GLY A 286 13.42 4.93 11.14
CA GLY A 286 13.25 3.52 11.50
C GLY A 286 13.86 2.45 10.55
N SER A 287 13.29 1.24 10.54
CA SER A 287 13.85 0.09 9.81
C SER A 287 13.34 0.05 8.37
N GLY A 288 13.66 1.07 7.58
CA GLY A 288 12.89 1.45 6.40
C GLY A 288 12.38 0.39 5.41
N PHE A 289 13.01 -0.77 5.18
CA PHE A 289 12.43 -1.82 4.32
C PHE A 289 13.04 -3.20 4.55
N ILE A 290 14.27 -3.19 5.06
CA ILE A 290 15.11 -4.34 5.36
C ILE A 290 15.64 -4.18 6.78
N ALA A 291 16.13 -5.28 7.37
CA ALA A 291 16.55 -5.31 8.77
C ALA A 291 17.45 -4.09 9.13
N PRO A 292 17.24 -3.43 10.28
CA PRO A 292 17.91 -2.16 10.61
C PRO A 292 19.44 -2.25 10.74
N THR A 293 20.01 -3.45 10.71
CA THR A 293 21.45 -3.68 10.63
C THR A 293 22.02 -3.58 9.22
N ASN A 294 21.19 -3.43 8.19
CA ASN A 294 21.61 -3.32 6.80
C ASN A 294 21.92 -1.86 6.43
N PRO A 295 23.05 -1.57 5.75
CA PRO A 295 23.37 -0.21 5.32
C PRO A 295 22.40 0.39 4.30
N ASP A 296 21.62 -0.44 3.58
CA ASP A 296 20.65 0.02 2.57
C ASP A 296 19.24 0.25 3.17
N THR A 297 19.08 0.23 4.50
CA THR A 297 17.79 0.40 5.18
C THR A 297 17.11 1.73 4.86
N ASP A 298 17.87 2.77 4.55
CA ASP A 298 17.35 4.10 4.18
C ASP A 298 16.85 4.15 2.70
N GLY A 299 17.14 3.14 1.88
CA GLY A 299 16.69 3.05 0.47
C GLY A 299 17.61 3.73 -0.57
N PRO A 300 17.18 3.82 -1.86
CA PRO A 300 15.89 3.38 -2.37
C PRO A 300 15.79 1.85 -2.48
N ILE A 301 14.65 1.30 -2.03
CA ILE A 301 14.24 -0.05 -2.36
C ILE A 301 13.36 0.00 -3.59
N THR A 302 13.88 -0.54 -4.68
CA THR A 302 13.15 -0.67 -5.95
C THR A 302 12.66 -2.11 -6.13
N VAL A 303 11.36 -2.26 -6.30
CA VAL A 303 10.72 -3.45 -6.86
C VAL A 303 10.57 -3.21 -8.36
N PRO A 304 11.45 -3.80 -9.21
CA PRO A 304 11.36 -3.57 -10.65
C PRO A 304 10.07 -4.16 -11.20
N GLY A 305 9.55 -3.56 -12.28
CA GLY A 305 8.61 -4.25 -13.15
C GLY A 305 9.24 -4.72 -14.45
N GLY A 306 8.38 -5.22 -15.32
CA GLY A 306 8.79 -5.78 -16.59
C GLY A 306 9.54 -7.12 -16.44
N ALA A 307 10.53 -7.37 -17.30
CA ALA A 307 11.22 -8.68 -17.35
C ALA A 307 12.16 -8.88 -16.16
N ALA A 308 12.61 -7.78 -15.54
CA ALA A 308 13.58 -7.79 -14.45
C ALA A 308 12.95 -8.04 -13.07
N GLY A 309 11.63 -7.97 -12.96
CA GLY A 309 10.97 -7.94 -11.66
C GLY A 309 9.76 -8.83 -11.52
N PRO A 310 9.19 -8.87 -10.30
CA PRO A 310 7.96 -9.59 -10.05
C PRO A 310 6.75 -8.84 -10.60
N LEU A 311 6.82 -7.51 -10.72
CA LEU A 311 5.71 -6.69 -11.18
C LEU A 311 5.55 -6.84 -12.69
N ARG A 312 4.30 -7.01 -13.11
CA ARG A 312 3.97 -7.19 -14.53
C ARG A 312 2.56 -6.70 -14.84
N PRO A 313 2.34 -6.20 -16.06
CA PRO A 313 1.01 -5.87 -16.52
C PRO A 313 0.15 -7.13 -16.70
N GLN A 314 -1.15 -6.91 -16.86
CA GLN A 314 -2.04 -7.91 -17.40
C GLN A 314 -1.80 -8.05 -18.92
N SER A 315 -1.86 -9.28 -19.41
CA SER A 315 -1.87 -9.57 -20.85
C SER A 315 -3.06 -8.94 -21.58
N TYR A 316 -2.87 -8.45 -22.81
CA TYR A 316 -3.97 -7.86 -23.60
C TYR A 316 -5.06 -8.87 -23.98
N ASP A 317 -4.74 -10.17 -24.06
CA ASP A 317 -5.71 -11.23 -24.33
C ASP A 317 -6.49 -11.65 -23.07
N GLY A 318 -6.16 -11.08 -21.90
CA GLY A 318 -6.82 -11.35 -20.63
C GLY A 318 -6.56 -12.75 -20.07
N THR A 319 -5.52 -13.45 -20.51
CA THR A 319 -5.19 -14.80 -20.03
C THR A 319 -4.33 -14.81 -18.77
N VAL A 320 -3.47 -13.80 -18.62
CA VAL A 320 -2.56 -13.59 -17.49
C VAL A 320 -2.88 -12.27 -16.80
N GLY A 321 -3.15 -12.33 -15.49
CA GLY A 321 -3.43 -11.17 -14.65
C GLY A 321 -2.18 -10.39 -14.23
N PRO A 322 -2.35 -9.19 -13.65
CA PRO A 322 -1.24 -8.35 -13.24
C PRO A 322 -0.60 -8.85 -11.95
N VAL A 323 0.65 -8.46 -11.73
CA VAL A 323 1.28 -8.47 -10.41
C VAL A 323 1.64 -7.04 -10.08
N THR A 324 1.05 -6.54 -9.00
CA THR A 324 1.23 -5.17 -8.54
C THR A 324 2.13 -5.12 -7.31
N GLY A 325 2.90 -4.06 -7.20
CA GLY A 325 3.74 -3.76 -6.06
C GLY A 325 3.32 -2.44 -5.46
N ALA A 326 3.27 -2.38 -4.14
CA ALA A 326 3.23 -1.12 -3.40
C ALA A 326 4.48 -1.06 -2.53
N VAL A 327 5.23 0.03 -2.64
CA VAL A 327 6.28 0.39 -1.70
C VAL A 327 5.82 1.68 -1.04
N SER A 328 5.82 1.70 0.29
CA SER A 328 5.38 2.87 1.04
C SER A 328 6.02 2.91 2.41
N GLU A 329 5.95 4.09 2.99
CA GLU A 329 6.45 4.43 4.30
C GLU A 329 5.29 4.83 5.20
N VAL A 330 5.51 4.72 6.51
CA VAL A 330 4.58 5.17 7.52
C VAL A 330 5.37 5.79 8.66
N PHE A 331 5.06 7.04 8.97
CA PHE A 331 5.61 7.71 10.14
C PHE A 331 4.83 7.32 11.38
N SER A 332 5.55 6.98 12.44
CA SER A 332 4.95 6.54 13.67
C SER A 332 4.76 7.71 14.64
N GLY A 333 3.59 7.73 15.28
CA GLY A 333 3.21 8.76 16.27
C GLY A 333 4.10 8.77 17.52
N PRO A 334 4.04 9.83 18.36
CA PRO A 334 4.87 9.96 19.56
C PRO A 334 4.87 8.80 20.55
N ASN A 335 3.77 8.02 20.54
CA ASN A 335 3.52 6.94 21.47
C ASN A 335 3.58 5.55 20.79
N SER A 336 3.99 5.50 19.52
CA SER A 336 4.08 4.24 18.80
C SER A 336 5.30 3.44 19.30
N PRO A 337 5.13 2.18 19.75
CA PRO A 337 6.26 1.32 20.07
C PRO A 337 7.04 0.89 18.82
N ILE A 338 6.46 1.12 17.63
CA ILE A 338 7.07 0.82 16.34
C ILE A 338 7.64 2.12 15.81
N ARG A 339 8.93 2.16 15.48
CA ARG A 339 9.58 3.29 14.77
C ARG A 339 8.93 3.47 13.39
N ASP A 340 9.30 4.52 12.66
CA ASP A 340 8.86 4.66 11.27
C ASP A 340 9.16 3.38 10.48
N ILE A 341 8.20 2.98 9.66
CA ILE A 341 8.18 1.68 8.98
C ILE A 341 8.17 1.96 7.50
N GLY A 342 8.96 1.24 6.71
CA GLY A 342 8.59 1.07 5.31
C GLY A 342 8.31 -0.38 4.99
N PHE A 343 7.41 -0.53 4.03
CA PHE A 343 6.89 -1.82 3.63
C PHE A 343 6.91 -2.00 2.13
N VAL A 344 6.99 -3.27 1.74
CA VAL A 344 6.87 -3.73 0.36
C VAL A 344 5.77 -4.76 0.32
N ALA A 345 4.74 -4.51 -0.47
CA ALA A 345 3.66 -5.46 -0.75
C ALA A 345 3.74 -5.90 -2.20
N ILE A 346 3.70 -7.22 -2.46
CA ILE A 346 3.63 -7.75 -3.83
C ILE A 346 2.41 -8.65 -3.96
N THR A 347 1.46 -8.21 -4.78
CA THR A 347 0.11 -8.77 -4.87
C THR A 347 -0.21 -9.18 -6.30
N PRO A 348 -0.31 -10.49 -6.59
CA PRO A 348 -0.79 -10.99 -7.86
C PRO A 348 -2.33 -10.99 -7.88
N SER A 349 -2.89 -10.71 -9.05
CA SER A 349 -4.33 -10.79 -9.28
C SER A 349 -4.64 -11.69 -10.48
N ASN A 350 -5.84 -12.25 -10.48
CA ASN A 350 -6.43 -12.79 -11.72
C ASN A 350 -6.63 -11.65 -12.73
N PRO A 351 -6.77 -11.95 -14.04
CA PRO A 351 -7.19 -10.96 -15.02
C PRO A 351 -8.44 -10.22 -14.55
N ALA A 352 -8.48 -8.91 -14.80
CA ALA A 352 -9.61 -8.07 -14.47
C ALA A 352 -10.91 -8.64 -15.06
N VAL A 353 -12.00 -8.56 -14.31
CA VAL A 353 -13.32 -8.99 -14.76
C VAL A 353 -14.29 -7.83 -14.68
N VAL A 354 -15.26 -7.77 -15.60
CA VAL A 354 -16.36 -6.81 -15.51
C VAL A 354 -17.30 -7.24 -14.39
N VAL A 355 -17.72 -6.28 -13.58
CA VAL A 355 -18.67 -6.50 -12.47
C VAL A 355 -19.83 -5.51 -12.57
N ALA A 356 -20.80 -5.63 -11.66
CA ALA A 356 -21.90 -4.70 -11.56
C ALA A 356 -21.39 -3.25 -11.42
N ALA A 357 -22.03 -2.34 -12.14
CA ALA A 357 -21.63 -0.94 -12.14
C ALA A 357 -21.67 -0.35 -10.73
N ARG A 358 -20.62 0.38 -10.35
CA ARG A 358 -20.53 1.14 -9.11
C ARG A 358 -20.22 2.60 -9.40
N THR A 359 -20.95 3.49 -8.75
CA THR A 359 -20.78 4.93 -8.90
C THR A 359 -19.59 5.40 -8.09
N CYS A 360 -18.74 6.22 -8.71
CA CYS A 360 -17.74 7.00 -8.02
C CYS A 360 -18.35 8.34 -7.62
N THR A 361 -18.69 8.49 -6.34
CA THR A 361 -19.49 9.60 -5.79
C THR A 361 -18.66 10.69 -5.10
N CYS A 362 -17.36 10.52 -5.10
CA CYS A 362 -16.39 11.21 -4.24
C CYS A 362 -15.41 11.97 -5.13
N THR A 363 -15.13 13.20 -4.77
CA THR A 363 -14.04 13.96 -5.38
C THR A 363 -12.80 13.66 -4.55
N PRO A 364 -11.70 13.17 -5.16
CA PRO A 364 -10.45 12.98 -4.45
C PRO A 364 -10.09 14.31 -3.81
N VAL A 365 -10.12 14.38 -2.50
CA VAL A 365 -9.58 15.55 -1.82
C VAL A 365 -8.08 15.41 -1.99
N ALA A 366 -7.42 16.46 -2.46
CA ALA A 366 -5.97 16.59 -2.29
C ALA A 366 -5.72 16.67 -0.79
N GLY A 367 -5.73 15.50 -0.14
CA GLY A 367 -5.32 15.36 1.23
C GLY A 367 -3.86 15.73 1.31
N CYS A 368 -3.45 16.05 2.53
CA CYS A 368 -2.06 16.17 2.91
C CYS A 368 -1.26 14.96 2.39
N PRO A 369 0.04 15.12 2.09
CA PRO A 369 0.92 13.97 1.93
C PRO A 369 0.69 12.98 3.09
N GLU A 370 0.80 11.69 2.80
CA GLU A 370 0.77 10.67 3.85
C GLU A 370 1.72 11.03 4.98
#